data_AF-A0A5P1FUV5-F1
#
_entry.id   AF-A0A5P1FUV5-F1
#
_cell.length_a   1.000
_cell.length_b   1.000
_cell.length_c   1.000
_cell.angle_alpha   90.00
_cell.angle_beta   90.00
_cell.angle_gamma   90.00
#
_symmetry.space_group_name_H-M   'P 1'
#
loop_
_entity.id
_entity.type
_entity.pdbx_description
1 polymer ?
#
loop_
_entity_poly.entity_id
_entity_poly.type
_entity_poly.pdbx_seq_one_letter_code
_entity_poly.pdbx_strand_id
1 'polypeptide(L)' 'MARLKQAKEEAEKEVAEFRAHMEAEFQKKLAASSGDSGANVKRLEQETASKILQLKEQSSSISRDVGNMLLRHVTTVKN' A
#
# COMPACT_ATOMS: atom_id res chain seq x y z
N MET A 1 -15.07 -34.50 45.32
CA MET A 1 -14.07 -34.32 44.25
C MET A 1 -14.67 -34.23 42.84
N ALA A 2 -15.88 -34.75 42.57
CA ALA A 2 -16.50 -34.70 41.24
C ALA A 2 -16.69 -33.27 40.67
N ARG A 3 -17.15 -32.31 41.49
CA ARG A 3 -17.32 -30.91 41.07
C ARG A 3 -16.02 -30.21 40.69
N LEU A 4 -14.92 -30.49 41.40
CA LEU A 4 -13.60 -29.93 41.09
C LEU A 4 -13.07 -30.46 39.75
N LYS A 5 -13.30 -31.75 39.48
CA LYS A 5 -12.90 -32.39 38.22
C LYS A 5 -13.70 -31.82 37.03
N GLN A 6 -15.01 -31.67 37.19
CA GLN A 6 -15.88 -31.08 36.17
C GLN A 6 -15.49 -29.63 35.86
N ALA A 7 -15.29 -28.80 36.91
CA ALA A 7 -14.86 -27.41 36.71
C ALA A 7 -13.51 -27.30 35.99
N LYS A 8 -12.59 -28.24 36.25
CA LYS A 8 -11.31 -28.31 35.53
C LYS A 8 -11.49 -28.67 34.05
N GLU A 9 -12.32 -29.67 33.75
CA GLU A 9 -12.60 -30.09 32.36
C GLU A 9 -13.31 -28.98 31.57
N GLU A 10 -14.25 -28.27 32.19
CA GLU A 10 -14.94 -27.11 31.59
C GLU A 10 -13.96 -25.96 31.30
N ALA A 11 -13.08 -25.63 32.26
CA ALA A 11 -12.05 -24.61 32.05
C ALA A 11 -11.04 -25.01 30.96
N GLU A 12 -10.62 -26.27 30.89
CA GLU A 12 -9.72 -26.76 29.83
C GLU A 12 -10.38 -26.67 28.46
N LYS A 13 -11.68 -26.97 28.38
CA LYS A 13 -12.46 -26.85 27.14
C LYS A 13 -12.59 -25.40 26.69
N GLU A 14 -12.95 -24.49 27.58
CA GLU A 14 -13.06 -23.05 27.26
C GLU A 14 -11.71 -22.48 26.80
N VAL A 15 -10.61 -22.86 27.44
CA VAL A 15 -9.27 -22.42 27.04
C VAL A 15 -8.92 -22.94 25.64
N ALA A 16 -9.28 -24.18 25.32
CA ALA A 16 -9.05 -24.74 23.98
C ALA A 16 -9.88 -24.02 22.91
N GLU A 17 -11.16 -23.76 23.20
CA GLU A 17 -12.06 -23.02 22.30
C GLU A 17 -11.58 -21.58 22.08
N PHE A 18 -11.18 -20.89 23.15
CA PHE A 18 -10.64 -19.53 23.06
C PHE A 18 -9.36 -19.48 22.22
N ARG A 19 -8.44 -20.43 22.41
CA ARG A 19 -7.22 -20.52 21.58
C ARG A 19 -7.56 -20.77 20.12
N ALA A 20 -8.47 -21.69 19.82
CA ALA A 20 -8.89 -21.99 18.46
C ALA A 20 -9.51 -20.76 17.78
N HIS A 21 -10.36 -20.02 18.50
CA HIS A 21 -10.96 -18.78 18.01
C HIS A 21 -9.91 -17.69 17.74
N MET A 22 -8.97 -17.49 18.69
CA MET A 22 -7.89 -16.51 18.53
C MET A 22 -6.98 -16.83 17.36
N GLU A 23 -6.63 -18.11 17.16
CA GLU A 23 -5.82 -18.54 16.02
C GLU A 23 -6.56 -18.32 14.69
N ALA A 24 -7.85 -18.66 14.62
CA ALA A 24 -8.65 -18.42 13.41
C ALA A 24 -8.72 -16.93 13.05
N GLU A 25 -8.92 -16.05 14.05
CA GLU A 25 -8.89 -14.60 13.85
C GLU A 25 -7.50 -14.09 13.44
N PHE A 26 -6.43 -14.67 13.97
CA PHE A 26 -5.06 -14.34 13.57
C PHE A 26 -4.79 -14.71 12.10
N GLN A 27 -5.16 -15.94 11.71
CA GLN A 27 -5.02 -16.40 10.32
C GLN A 27 -5.83 -15.54 9.35
N LYS A 28 -7.05 -15.14 9.74
CA LYS A 28 -7.89 -14.22 8.96
C LYS A 28 -7.23 -12.86 8.77
N LYS A 29 -6.64 -12.29 9.83
CA LYS A 29 -5.91 -11.01 9.76
C LYS A 29 -4.67 -11.10 8.87
N LEU A 30 -3.92 -12.20 8.96
CA LEU A 30 -2.77 -12.44 8.08
C LEU A 30 -3.18 -12.53 6.60
N ALA A 31 -4.25 -13.26 6.29
CA ALA A 31 -4.77 -13.36 4.93
C ALA A 31 -5.21 -11.99 4.38
N ALA A 32 -5.90 -11.19 5.20
CA ALA A 32 -6.32 -9.84 4.80
C ALA A 32 -5.12 -8.91 4.57
N SER A 33 -4.13 -8.92 5.48
CA SER A 33 -2.93 -8.08 5.40
C SER A 33 -2.02 -8.44 4.22
N SER A 34 -1.93 -9.72 3.86
CA SER A 34 -1.08 -10.20 2.78
C SER A 34 -1.68 -9.92 1.39
N GLY A 35 -3.00 -9.97 1.26
CA GLY A 35 -3.69 -9.64 0.01
C GLY A 35 -3.69 -8.15 -0.33
N ASP A 36 -3.91 -7.29 0.66
CA ASP A 36 -4.03 -5.83 0.45
C ASP A 36 -2.69 -5.18 0.05
N SER A 37 -1.58 -5.67 0.60
CA SER A 37 -0.24 -5.17 0.26
C SER A 37 0.06 -5.34 -1.23
N GLY A 38 -0.30 -6.49 -1.83
CA GLY A 38 -0.08 -6.75 -3.26
C GLY A 38 -0.99 -5.92 -4.17
N ALA A 39 -2.25 -5.72 -3.78
CA ALA A 39 -3.20 -4.90 -4.54
C ALA A 39 -2.78 -3.43 -4.54
N ASN A 40 -2.35 -2.90 -3.39
CA ASN A 40 -1.87 -1.53 -3.27
C ASN A 40 -0.59 -1.29 -4.09
N VAL A 41 0.37 -2.22 -4.07
CA VAL A 41 1.60 -2.12 -4.87
C VAL A 41 1.28 -2.06 -6.37
N LYS A 42 0.43 -2.96 -6.88
CA LYS A 42 0.03 -2.95 -8.31
C LYS A 42 -0.64 -1.64 -8.72
N ARG A 43 -1.54 -1.11 -7.88
CA ARG A 43 -2.20 0.18 -8.11
C ARG A 43 -1.16 1.32 -8.15
N LEU A 44 -0.25 1.35 -7.18
CA LEU A 44 0.80 2.36 -7.11
C LEU A 44 1.74 2.30 -8.33
N GLU A 45 2.10 1.11 -8.79
CA GLU A 45 2.92 0.92 -10.00
C GLU A 45 2.21 1.49 -11.23
N GLN A 46 0.93 1.18 -11.41
CA GLN A 46 0.13 1.67 -12.54
C GLN A 46 -0.01 3.20 -12.52
N GLU A 47 -0.33 3.78 -11.36
CA GLU A 47 -0.45 5.23 -11.20
C GLU A 47 0.89 5.93 -11.43
N THR A 48 1.98 5.37 -10.91
CA THR A 48 3.34 5.91 -11.10
C THR A 48 3.75 5.89 -12.56
N ALA A 49 3.54 4.76 -13.26
CA ALA A 49 3.85 4.65 -14.68
C ALA A 49 3.05 5.67 -15.51
N SER A 50 1.75 5.80 -15.22
CA SER A 50 0.87 6.77 -15.87
C SER A 50 1.32 8.20 -15.63
N LYS A 51 1.73 8.52 -14.40
CA LYS A 51 2.22 9.85 -14.03
C LYS A 51 3.53 10.20 -14.73
N ILE A 52 4.45 9.24 -14.83
CA ILE A 52 5.73 9.41 -15.55
C ILE A 52 5.46 9.68 -17.04
N LEU A 53 4.55 8.94 -17.67
CA LEU A 53 4.19 9.15 -19.07
C LEU A 53 3.59 10.54 -19.28
N GLN A 54 2.64 10.95 -18.44
CA GLN A 54 2.06 12.28 -18.48
C GLN A 54 3.12 13.38 -18.34
N LEU A 55 4.03 13.26 -17.38
CA LEU A 55 5.11 14.24 -17.17
C LEU A 55 6.05 14.32 -18.37
N LYS A 56 6.39 13.19 -18.98
CA LYS A 56 7.22 13.15 -20.20
C LYS A 56 6.54 13.86 -21.37
N GLU A 57 5.26 13.62 -21.57
CA GLU A 57 4.49 14.24 -22.65
C GLU A 57 4.38 15.76 -22.46
N GLN A 58 3.99 16.20 -21.26
CA GLN A 58 3.90 17.61 -20.89
C GLN A 58 5.25 18.33 -20.99
N SER A 59 6.34 17.68 -20.54
CA SER A 59 7.68 18.23 -20.68
C SER A 59 8.07 18.36 -22.15
N SER A 60 7.79 17.33 -22.96
CA SER A 60 8.07 17.35 -24.39
C SER A 60 7.31 18.47 -25.10
N SER A 61 6.04 18.68 -24.76
CA SER A 61 5.21 19.73 -25.38
C SER A 61 5.68 21.15 -25.07
N ILE A 62 6.21 21.41 -23.86
CA ILE A 62 6.63 22.75 -23.43
C ILE A 62 8.14 23.01 -23.64
N SER A 63 8.95 21.96 -23.80
CA SER A 63 10.43 22.03 -23.82
C SER A 63 10.97 23.02 -24.86
N ARG A 64 10.38 23.05 -26.06
CA ARG A 64 10.79 23.95 -27.15
C ARG A 64 10.51 25.41 -26.82
N ASP A 65 9.35 25.70 -26.25
CA ASP A 65 8.95 27.07 -25.91
C ASP A 65 9.82 27.63 -24.79
N VAL A 66 10.10 26.81 -23.77
CA VAL A 66 11.06 27.15 -22.70
C VAL A 66 12.46 27.36 -23.29
N GLY A 67 12.92 26.48 -24.18
CA GLY A 67 14.22 26.62 -24.85
C GLY A 67 14.33 27.93 -25.63
N ASN A 68 13.30 28.28 -26.40
CA ASN A 68 13.25 29.53 -27.15
C ASN A 68 13.22 30.77 -26.24
N MET A 69 12.46 30.71 -25.15
CA MET A 69 12.42 31.78 -24.15
C MET A 69 13.81 32.01 -23.54
N LEU A 70 14.50 30.94 -23.14
CA LEU A 70 15.83 31.00 -22.57
C LEU A 70 16.86 31.54 -23.58
N LEU A 71 16.83 31.04 -24.83
CA LEU A 71 17.70 31.52 -25.90
C LEU A 71 17.52 33.02 -26.12
N ARG A 72 16.27 33.49 -26.26
CA ARG A 72 15.98 34.92 -26.44
C ARG A 72 16.51 35.76 -25.28
N HIS A 73 16.39 35.28 -24.04
CA HIS A 73 16.90 36.00 -22.87
C HIS A 73 18.42 36.15 -22.91
N VAL A 74 19.14 35.11 -23.33
CA VAL A 74 20.61 35.10 -23.37
C VAL A 74 21.15 35.88 -24.57
N THR A 75 20.48 35.86 -25.72
CA THR A 75 20.96 36.52 -26.94
C THR A 75 20.56 37.99 -27.05
N THR A 76 19.68 38.49 -26.17
CA THR A 76 19.26 39.90 -26.19
C THR A 76 20.21 40.74 -25.34
N VAL A 77 21.07 41.52 -26.00
CA VAL A 77 21.87 42.54 -25.31
C VAL A 77 20.98 43.73 -25.00
N LYS A 78 20.86 44.11 -23.71
CA LYS A 78 20.24 45.38 -23.32
C LYS A 78 21.24 46.49 -23.56
N ASN A 79 20.93 47.38 -24.49
CA ASN A 79 21.59 48.68 -24.66
C ASN A 79 20.95 49.72 -23.73
#